data_AF-A0A9C6E370-F1
#
_entry.id   AF-A0A9C6E370-F1
#
_cell.length_a   1.000
_cell.length_b   1.000
_cell.length_c   1.000
_cell.angle_alpha   90.00
_cell.angle_beta   90.00
_cell.angle_gamma   90.00
#
_symmetry.space_group_name_H-M   'P 1'
#
loop_
_entity.id
_entity.type
_entity.pdbx_description
1 polymer ?
#
loop_
_entity_poly.entity_id
_entity_poly.type
_entity_poly.pdbx_seq_one_letter_code
_entity_poly.pdbx_strand_id
1 'polypeptide(L)'
;MTSIRIINWLGRAFLRYAKVTQISGIQRRFLAFHNDSRVTKGLVIGVYQKKEGKDPKLTPSGEKCDDRVQDKVTDLVKECNIKGALGKGKVFNNVDQKYRSIAVIGVGPEGAGFNDLQMIDECTENIRVASGVGACSLQM
;
A
#
# COMPACT_ATOMS: atom_id res chain seq x y z
N MET A 1 5.87 -35.92 -39.54
CA MET A 1 5.12 -35.44 -38.35
C MET A 1 6.03 -34.59 -37.44
N THR A 2 6.55 -33.45 -37.90
CA THR A 2 7.58 -32.68 -37.15
C THR A 2 7.40 -31.15 -37.19
N SER A 3 6.24 -30.63 -37.60
CA SER A 3 6.02 -29.17 -37.73
C SER A 3 5.27 -28.54 -36.53
N ILE A 4 4.53 -29.33 -35.75
CA ILE A 4 3.60 -28.80 -34.72
C ILE A 4 4.32 -28.39 -33.42
N ARG A 5 5.55 -28.85 -33.18
CA ARG A 5 6.29 -28.55 -31.94
C ARG A 5 6.98 -27.18 -31.92
N ILE A 6 7.29 -26.61 -33.09
CA ILE A 6 8.02 -25.34 -33.20
C ILE A 6 7.10 -24.13 -32.96
N ILE A 7 5.83 -24.25 -33.35
CA ILE A 7 4.80 -23.21 -33.17
C ILE A 7 4.50 -22.93 -31.68
N ASN A 8 4.61 -23.95 -30.82
CA ASN A 8 4.35 -23.81 -29.39
C ASN A 8 5.48 -23.10 -28.60
N TRP A 9 6.70 -23.05 -29.14
CA TRP A 9 7.82 -22.38 -28.48
C TRP A 9 7.79 -20.86 -28.69
N LEU A 10 7.51 -20.44 -29.93
CA LEU A 10 7.35 -19.02 -30.27
C LEU A 10 6.12 -18.40 -29.58
N GLY A 11 4.99 -19.12 -29.51
CA GLY A 11 3.78 -18.64 -28.82
C GLY A 11 3.97 -18.45 -27.31
N ARG A 12 4.75 -19.32 -26.66
CA ARG A 12 5.03 -19.22 -25.21
C ARG A 12 6.04 -18.12 -24.88
N ALA A 13 7.01 -17.87 -25.75
CA ALA A 13 7.92 -16.72 -25.61
C ALA A 13 7.18 -15.38 -25.72
N PHE A 14 6.23 -15.30 -26.66
CA PHE A 14 5.43 -14.09 -26.86
C PHE A 14 4.47 -13.80 -25.69
N LEU A 15 3.82 -14.83 -25.13
CA LEU A 15 2.98 -14.71 -23.93
C LEU A 15 3.77 -14.32 -22.68
N ARG A 16 5.05 -14.67 -22.61
CA ARG A 16 5.95 -14.24 -21.52
C ARG A 16 6.30 -12.75 -21.64
N TYR A 17 6.51 -12.26 -22.87
CA TYR A 17 6.80 -10.85 -23.12
C TYR A 17 5.59 -9.95 -22.87
N ALA A 18 4.38 -10.40 -23.26
CA ALA A 18 3.14 -9.68 -23.01
C ALA A 18 2.78 -9.53 -21.52
N LYS A 19 3.37 -10.33 -20.62
CA LYS A 19 3.18 -10.21 -19.17
C LYS A 19 4.21 -9.29 -18.50
N VAL A 20 5.30 -8.93 -19.20
CA VAL A 20 6.36 -8.02 -18.69
C VAL A 20 6.02 -6.55 -18.96
N THR A 21 5.03 -6.25 -19.81
CA THR A 21 4.59 -4.89 -20.14
C THR A 21 3.60 -4.28 -19.13
N GLN A 22 3.29 -4.96 -18.03
CA GLN A 22 2.52 -4.41 -16.90
C GLN A 22 3.42 -3.75 -15.82
N ILE A 23 4.60 -3.25 -16.20
CA ILE A 23 5.27 -2.17 -15.44
C ILE A 23 4.72 -0.85 -16.00
N SER A 24 3.41 -0.66 -15.85
CA SER A 24 2.74 0.58 -16.22
C SER A 24 3.05 1.64 -15.18
N GLY A 25 3.97 2.54 -15.52
CA GLY A 25 3.98 3.90 -15.00
C GLY A 25 4.64 4.07 -13.63
N ILE A 26 5.97 4.08 -13.61
CA ILE A 26 6.69 5.00 -12.72
C ILE A 26 6.40 6.42 -13.26
N GLN A 27 5.22 6.95 -12.95
CA GLN A 27 4.94 8.37 -13.11
C GLN A 27 5.74 9.10 -12.02
N ARG A 28 7.00 9.44 -12.29
CA ARG A 28 7.73 10.46 -11.51
C ARG A 28 7.03 11.80 -11.74
N ARG A 29 5.98 12.10 -10.99
CA ARG A 29 5.34 13.43 -10.97
C ARG A 29 6.19 14.37 -10.10
N PHE A 30 7.40 14.68 -10.56
CA PHE A 30 8.18 15.79 -10.02
C PHE A 30 7.74 17.09 -10.72
N LEU A 31 6.60 17.63 -10.30
CA LEU A 31 6.31 19.05 -10.45
C LEU A 31 6.19 19.63 -9.04
N ALA A 32 7.31 19.60 -8.33
CA ALA A 32 7.48 20.30 -7.08
C ALA A 32 7.86 21.74 -7.40
N PHE A 33 6.96 22.66 -7.07
CA PHE A 33 7.29 24.09 -6.98
C PHE A 33 8.47 24.23 -6.00
N HIS A 34 9.52 24.96 -6.38
CA HIS A 34 10.83 25.04 -5.70
C HIS A 34 10.79 25.53 -4.22
N ASN A 35 9.61 25.81 -3.65
CA ASN A 35 9.43 26.40 -2.32
C ASN A 35 8.51 25.60 -1.36
N ASP A 36 8.06 24.40 -1.72
CA ASP A 36 7.23 23.60 -0.81
C ASP A 36 8.09 22.60 0.01
N SER A 37 8.34 22.93 1.28
CA SER A 37 9.10 22.09 2.22
C SER A 37 8.47 20.71 2.50
N ARG A 38 7.22 20.49 2.05
CA ARG A 38 6.52 19.20 2.15
C ARG A 38 6.97 18.18 1.12
N VAL A 39 7.58 18.61 0.01
CA VAL A 39 7.92 17.75 -1.14
C VAL A 39 8.79 16.56 -0.73
N THR A 40 9.59 16.71 0.31
CA THR A 40 10.49 15.67 0.83
C THR A 40 9.86 14.82 1.94
N LYS A 41 8.64 15.13 2.39
CA LYS A 41 7.99 14.51 3.55
C LYS A 41 6.79 13.68 3.14
N GLY A 42 6.93 12.38 3.29
CA GLY A 42 5.83 11.41 3.24
C GLY A 42 5.46 10.90 4.64
N LEU A 43 4.23 10.44 4.79
CA LEU A 43 3.75 9.77 6.02
C LEU A 43 3.13 8.43 5.67
N VAL A 44 3.41 7.41 6.48
CA VAL A 44 2.79 6.09 6.38
C VAL A 44 1.83 5.91 7.55
N ILE A 45 0.58 5.50 7.27
CA ILE A 45 -0.46 5.20 8.25
C ILE A 45 -0.94 3.77 8.07
N GLY A 46 -0.99 3.03 9.18
CA GLY A 46 -1.51 1.66 9.22
C GLY A 46 -3.02 1.63 9.47
N VAL A 47 -3.73 0.72 8.79
CA VAL A 47 -5.15 0.41 8.99
C VAL A 47 -5.29 -1.06 9.35
N TYR A 48 -5.97 -1.36 10.45
CA TYR A 48 -6.27 -2.73 10.83
C TYR A 48 -7.32 -3.36 9.92
N GLN A 49 -7.20 -4.66 9.74
CA GLN A 49 -8.15 -5.43 8.95
C GLN A 49 -9.52 -5.39 9.61
N LYS A 50 -10.51 -4.99 8.81
CA LYS A 50 -11.92 -4.99 9.19
C LYS A 50 -12.36 -6.40 9.59
N LYS A 51 -12.86 -6.55 10.82
CA LYS A 51 -13.66 -7.70 11.25
C LYS A 51 -15.08 -7.53 10.70
N GLU A 52 -15.76 -8.62 10.34
CA GLU A 52 -17.08 -8.56 9.71
C GLU A 52 -18.05 -7.63 10.48
N GLY A 53 -18.72 -6.75 9.74
CA GLY A 53 -19.70 -5.80 10.29
C GLY A 53 -19.14 -4.53 10.97
N LYS A 54 -17.82 -4.40 11.16
CA LYS A 54 -17.22 -3.18 11.79
C LYS A 54 -16.54 -2.28 10.78
N ASP A 55 -16.37 -1.00 11.06
CA ASP A 55 -15.57 -0.14 10.17
C ASP A 55 -14.07 -0.43 10.30
N PRO A 56 -13.28 -0.23 9.22
CA PRO A 56 -11.84 -0.36 9.30
C PRO A 56 -11.28 0.64 10.31
N LYS A 57 -10.46 0.16 11.24
CA LYS A 57 -9.91 0.97 12.34
C LYS A 57 -8.49 1.41 12.02
N LEU A 58 -8.18 2.68 12.26
CA LEU A 58 -6.82 3.19 12.12
C LEU A 58 -5.94 2.73 13.28
N THR A 59 -4.63 2.72 13.06
CA THR A 59 -3.66 2.57 14.16
C THR A 59 -3.72 3.78 15.10
N PRO A 60 -3.33 3.67 16.39
CA PRO A 60 -3.38 4.81 17.32
C PRO A 60 -2.58 6.03 16.86
N SER A 61 -1.47 5.81 16.14
CA SER A 61 -0.70 6.89 15.51
C SER A 61 -1.41 7.47 14.29
N GLY A 62 -2.19 6.65 13.58
CA GLY A 62 -3.05 7.04 12.47
C GLY A 62 -4.21 7.91 12.92
N GLU A 63 -4.90 7.53 14.00
CA GLU A 63 -5.98 8.33 14.62
C GLU A 63 -5.48 9.72 15.00
N LYS A 64 -4.33 9.83 15.69
CA LYS A 64 -3.70 11.13 16.00
C LYS A 64 -3.36 11.97 14.76
N CYS A 65 -3.08 11.33 13.63
CA CYS A 65 -2.82 12.05 12.38
C CYS A 65 -4.13 12.49 11.71
N ASP A 66 -5.16 11.67 11.81
CA ASP A 66 -6.50 11.93 11.28
C ASP A 66 -7.19 13.08 12.02
N ASP A 67 -7.05 13.13 13.35
CA ASP A 67 -7.52 14.24 14.20
C ASP A 67 -7.01 15.60 13.70
N ARG A 68 -5.75 15.66 13.22
CA ARG A 68 -5.15 16.90 12.70
C ARG A 68 -5.72 17.32 11.35
N VAL A 69 -6.18 16.36 10.55
CA VAL A 69 -6.75 16.63 9.22
C VAL A 69 -8.27 16.60 9.22
N GLN A 70 -8.91 16.56 10.41
CA GLN A 70 -10.36 16.57 10.60
C GLN A 70 -11.05 15.35 9.95
N ASP A 71 -10.60 14.14 10.30
CA ASP A 71 -11.20 12.86 9.90
C ASP A 71 -11.17 12.54 8.38
N LYS A 72 -10.46 13.36 7.60
CA LYS A 72 -10.35 13.18 6.14
C LYS A 72 -9.72 11.85 5.75
N VAL A 73 -8.81 11.29 6.54
CA VAL A 73 -8.20 9.99 6.23
C VAL A 73 -9.23 8.89 6.42
N THR A 74 -10.03 8.95 7.49
CA THR A 74 -11.12 8.00 7.71
C THR A 74 -12.15 8.02 6.58
N ASP A 75 -12.53 9.22 6.11
CA ASP A 75 -13.44 9.36 4.97
C ASP A 75 -12.84 8.74 3.70
N LEU A 76 -11.59 9.05 3.38
CA LEU A 76 -10.89 8.48 2.22
C LEU A 76 -10.74 6.95 2.30
N VAL A 77 -10.53 6.40 3.49
CA VAL A 77 -10.47 4.95 3.73
C VAL A 77 -11.81 4.30 3.44
N LYS A 78 -12.92 4.91 3.86
CA LYS A 78 -14.29 4.44 3.60
C LYS A 78 -14.64 4.55 2.11
N GLU A 79 -14.37 5.69 1.48
CA GLU A 79 -14.61 5.92 0.06
C GLU A 79 -13.82 4.96 -0.83
N CYS A 80 -12.55 4.72 -0.51
CA CYS A 80 -11.70 3.79 -1.26
C CYS A 80 -11.91 2.32 -0.87
N ASN A 81 -12.83 2.02 0.07
CA ASN A 81 -13.13 0.67 0.55
C ASN A 81 -11.86 -0.10 0.98
N ILE A 82 -10.98 0.56 1.72
CA ILE A 82 -9.74 -0.03 2.21
C ILE A 82 -10.07 -0.94 3.39
N LYS A 83 -9.99 -2.25 3.16
CA LYS A 83 -10.36 -3.29 4.15
C LYS A 83 -9.29 -3.57 5.21
N GLY A 84 -8.09 -3.01 5.07
CA GLY A 84 -6.95 -3.25 5.97
C GLY A 84 -6.24 -4.59 5.75
N ALA A 85 -6.40 -5.22 4.58
CA ALA A 85 -5.66 -6.43 4.23
C ALA A 85 -4.15 -6.17 4.18
N LEU A 86 -3.36 -7.13 4.68
CA LEU A 86 -1.91 -6.98 4.84
C LEU A 86 -1.22 -6.54 3.54
N GLY A 87 -0.44 -5.46 3.63
CA GLY A 87 0.37 -4.95 2.51
C GLY A 87 -0.44 -4.37 1.35
N LYS A 88 -1.76 -4.18 1.51
CA LYS A 88 -2.61 -3.50 0.52
C LYS A 88 -2.96 -2.11 1.00
N GLY A 89 -2.85 -1.14 0.11
CA GLY A 89 -3.02 0.26 0.49
C GLY A 89 -3.13 1.18 -0.71
N LYS A 90 -3.26 2.47 -0.43
CA LYS A 90 -3.32 3.53 -1.42
C LYS A 90 -2.60 4.78 -0.90
N VAL A 91 -2.03 5.55 -1.83
CA VAL A 91 -1.39 6.84 -1.52
C VAL A 91 -2.38 7.95 -1.82
N PHE A 92 -2.54 8.84 -0.85
CA PHE A 92 -3.33 10.06 -0.95
C PHE A 92 -2.39 11.26 -0.93
N ASN A 93 -2.62 12.20 -1.84
CA ASN A 93 -1.80 13.41 -1.96
C ASN A 93 -2.59 14.62 -1.46
N ASN A 94 -1.88 15.61 -0.91
CA ASN A 94 -2.45 16.89 -0.51
C ASN A 94 -3.58 16.78 0.54
N VAL A 95 -3.48 15.81 1.45
CA VAL A 95 -4.43 15.62 2.56
C VAL A 95 -4.04 16.48 3.77
N ASP A 96 -2.74 16.54 4.09
CA ASP A 96 -2.20 17.31 5.22
C ASP A 96 -1.36 18.50 4.69
N GLN A 97 -1.30 19.56 5.50
CA GLN A 97 -0.39 20.68 5.28
C GLN A 97 1.06 20.35 5.64
N LYS A 98 1.31 19.30 6.43
CA LYS A 98 2.67 18.89 6.84
C LYS A 98 3.33 17.88 5.91
N TYR A 99 2.56 16.97 5.32
CA TYR A 99 3.04 15.88 4.48
C TYR A 99 2.45 15.98 3.09
N ARG A 100 3.29 15.88 2.05
CA ARG A 100 2.84 15.98 0.66
C ARG A 100 1.94 14.80 0.27
N SER A 101 2.34 13.62 0.75
CA SER A 101 1.73 12.35 0.42
C SER A 101 1.61 11.50 1.68
N ILE A 102 0.45 10.88 1.85
CA ILE A 102 0.14 9.97 2.94
C ILE A 102 -0.18 8.61 2.32
N ALA A 103 0.59 7.59 2.65
CA ALA A 103 0.33 6.22 2.26
C ALA A 103 -0.45 5.51 3.37
N VAL A 104 -1.62 5.00 3.03
CA VAL A 104 -2.49 4.26 3.95
C VAL A 104 -2.41 2.78 3.58
N ILE A 105 -1.87 1.95 4.46
CA ILE A 105 -1.60 0.52 4.22
C ILE A 105 -2.26 -0.35 5.28
N GLY A 106 -2.80 -1.48 4.85
CA GLY A 106 -3.33 -2.50 5.73
C GLY A 106 -2.23 -3.24 6.48
N VAL A 107 -2.36 -3.28 7.81
CA VAL A 107 -1.46 -4.01 8.71
C VAL A 107 -1.96 -5.41 9.05
N GLY A 108 -3.14 -5.81 8.56
CA GLY A 108 -3.73 -7.10 8.92
C GLY A 108 -4.52 -7.05 10.24
N PRO A 109 -4.83 -8.20 10.85
CA PRO A 109 -5.74 -8.28 12.00
C PRO A 109 -5.21 -7.55 13.23
N GLU A 110 -6.09 -6.81 13.90
CA GLU A 110 -5.79 -6.17 15.18
C GLU A 110 -5.57 -7.24 16.27
N GLY A 111 -4.42 -7.18 16.93
CA GLY A 111 -4.04 -8.13 17.98
C GLY A 111 -3.46 -9.44 17.45
N ALA A 112 -2.84 -9.44 16.26
CA ALA A 112 -1.98 -10.55 15.84
C ALA A 112 -0.94 -10.84 16.94
N GLY A 113 -0.70 -12.11 17.22
CA GLY A 113 0.23 -12.56 18.26
C GLY A 113 1.29 -13.50 17.69
N PHE A 114 1.85 -14.33 18.57
CA PHE A 114 2.75 -15.39 18.15
C PHE A 114 1.99 -16.48 17.39
N ASN A 115 2.52 -16.91 16.24
CA ASN A 115 1.96 -18.01 15.47
C ASN A 115 2.83 -19.26 15.62
N ASP A 116 2.29 -20.28 16.28
CA ASP A 116 2.97 -21.55 16.55
C ASP A 116 3.30 -22.35 15.28
N LEU A 117 2.55 -22.16 14.18
CA LEU A 117 2.81 -22.87 12.92
C LEU A 117 4.03 -22.31 12.19
N GLN A 118 4.23 -21.00 12.26
CA GLN A 118 5.34 -20.32 11.59
C GLN A 118 6.51 -20.02 12.55
N MET A 119 6.31 -20.19 13.86
CA MET A 119 7.27 -19.88 14.92
C MET A 119 7.76 -18.43 14.85
N ILE A 120 6.87 -17.49 14.49
CA ILE A 120 7.17 -16.06 14.40
C ILE A 120 6.10 -15.23 15.09
N ASP A 121 6.48 -14.02 15.51
CA ASP A 121 5.53 -13.00 15.93
C ASP A 121 4.91 -12.32 14.70
N GLU A 122 3.65 -12.63 14.42
CA GLU A 122 2.93 -12.07 13.28
C GLU A 122 2.73 -10.57 13.40
N CYS A 123 2.60 -10.03 14.61
CA CYS A 123 2.42 -8.59 14.80
C CYS A 123 3.62 -7.83 14.24
N THR A 124 4.81 -8.25 14.65
CA THR A 124 6.07 -7.65 14.25
C THR A 124 6.31 -7.81 12.75
N GLU A 125 6.02 -8.99 12.19
CA GLU A 125 6.21 -9.23 10.75
C GLU A 125 5.21 -8.45 9.89
N ASN A 126 3.95 -8.37 10.32
CA ASN A 126 2.93 -7.60 9.63
C ASN A 126 3.29 -6.10 9.56
N ILE A 127 3.82 -5.53 10.65
CA ILE A 127 4.30 -4.15 10.70
C ILE A 127 5.47 -3.96 9.74
N ARG A 128 6.42 -4.91 9.68
CA ARG A 128 7.56 -4.87 8.76
C ARG A 128 7.09 -4.80 7.31
N VAL A 129 6.18 -5.70 6.92
CA VAL A 129 5.62 -5.75 5.57
C VAL A 129 4.87 -4.46 5.24
N ALA A 130 3.98 -4.01 6.12
CA ALA A 130 3.18 -2.80 5.89
C ALA A 130 4.05 -1.54 5.78
N SER A 131 5.06 -1.40 6.65
CA SER A 131 6.00 -0.28 6.61
C SER A 131 6.86 -0.30 5.34
N GLY A 132 7.33 -1.48 4.93
CA GLY A 132 8.13 -1.63 3.71
C GLY A 132 7.33 -1.26 2.45
N VAL A 133 6.11 -1.77 2.33
CA VAL A 133 5.21 -1.43 1.21
C VAL A 133 4.86 0.06 1.23
N GLY A 134 4.60 0.63 2.40
CA GLY A 134 4.28 2.05 2.54
C GLY A 134 5.43 2.97 2.13
N ALA A 135 6.64 2.69 2.61
CA ALA A 135 7.83 3.45 2.25
C ALA A 135 8.11 3.35 0.74
N CYS A 136 8.02 2.15 0.17
CA CYS A 136 8.20 1.92 -1.27
C CYS A 136 7.14 2.66 -2.10
N SER A 137 5.89 2.72 -1.62
CA SER A 137 4.81 3.46 -2.30
C SER A 137 5.03 4.97 -2.33
N LEU A 138 5.80 5.50 -1.38
CA LEU A 138 6.18 6.92 -1.29
C LEU A 138 7.51 7.23 -1.99
N GLN A 139 8.28 6.20 -2.36
CA GLN A 139 9.54 6.33 -3.07
C GLN A 139 9.27 6.67 -4.54
N MET A 140 9.02 7.95 -4.80
CA MET A 140 8.94 8.53 -6.15
C MET A 140 10.24 9.22 -6.55
#